data_AF-A0A2G9MJ90-F1
#
_entry.id   AF-A0A2G9MJ90-F1
#
_cell.length_a   1.000
_cell.length_b   1.000
_cell.length_c   1.000
_cell.angle_alpha   90.00
_cell.angle_beta   90.00
_cell.angle_gamma   90.00
#
_symmetry.space_group_name_H-M   'P 1'
#
loop_
_entity.id
_entity.type
_entity.pdbx_description
1 polymer ?
#
loop_
_entity_poly.entity_id
_entity_poly.type
_entity_poly.pdbx_seq_one_letter_code
_entity_poly.pdbx_strand_id
1 'polypeptide(L)'
;MKKQYLLIITLIIILAVSVIATPVEEYKPFLHKANVPEHPKLLTSGISEVQLFTGEERFTYPIALPPGTNGLQPRLELTYESHKTKDRPTILGTGWKLTENYVQLNINSTLNNATDDIYELVFDGVKYDLLYIKSEERFHTEQETFFYIVNETGAPNGH
;
A
#
# COMPACT_ATOMS: atom_id res chain seq x y z
N MET A 1 71.35 0.79 -27.35
CA MET A 1 70.86 1.68 -26.27
C MET A 1 69.74 2.65 -26.69
N LYS A 2 69.76 3.34 -27.85
CA LYS A 2 68.74 4.37 -28.19
C LYS A 2 67.27 3.90 -28.32
N LYS A 3 66.98 2.67 -28.79
CA LYS A 3 65.59 2.20 -28.99
C LYS A 3 64.81 1.91 -27.69
N GLN A 4 65.48 1.46 -26.63
CA GLN A 4 64.82 1.21 -25.33
C GLN A 4 64.41 2.50 -24.64
N TYR A 5 65.24 3.56 -24.71
CA TYR A 5 64.86 4.88 -24.21
C TYR A 5 63.68 5.49 -24.97
N LEU A 6 63.64 5.31 -26.31
CA LEU A 6 62.50 5.77 -27.10
C LEU A 6 61.19 5.12 -26.64
N LEU A 7 61.20 3.80 -26.41
CA LEU A 7 60.02 3.03 -26.01
C LEU A 7 59.54 3.37 -24.58
N ILE A 8 60.48 3.64 -23.67
CA ILE A 8 60.17 4.13 -22.32
C ILE A 8 59.56 5.53 -22.38
N ILE A 9 60.10 6.42 -23.22
CA ILE A 9 59.56 7.78 -23.40
C ILE A 9 58.15 7.73 -23.99
N THR A 10 57.88 6.87 -24.99
CA THR A 10 56.50 6.71 -25.51
C THR A 10 55.56 6.15 -24.45
N LEU A 11 56.00 5.19 -23.63
CA LEU A 11 55.18 4.63 -22.55
C LEU A 11 54.84 5.70 -21.49
N ILE A 12 55.80 6.55 -21.13
CA ILE A 12 55.59 7.65 -20.18
C ILE A 12 54.61 8.68 -20.75
N ILE A 13 54.71 9.00 -22.05
CA ILE A 13 53.77 9.93 -22.70
C ILE A 13 52.36 9.35 -22.73
N ILE A 14 52.20 8.06 -23.04
CA ILE A 14 50.89 7.39 -23.03
C ILE A 14 50.28 7.38 -21.61
N LEU A 15 51.10 7.12 -20.58
CA LEU A 15 50.66 7.17 -19.19
C LEU A 15 50.29 8.60 -18.73
N ALA A 16 51.01 9.61 -19.22
CA ALA A 16 50.71 11.01 -18.87
C ALA A 16 49.39 11.49 -19.50
N VAL A 17 49.06 11.03 -20.71
CA VAL A 17 47.81 11.40 -21.38
C VAL A 17 46.59 10.73 -20.73
N SER A 18 46.71 9.51 -20.18
CA SER A 18 45.58 8.83 -19.53
C SER A 18 45.15 9.46 -18.20
N VAL A 19 46.03 10.21 -17.51
CA VAL A 19 45.68 10.91 -16.27
C VAL A 19 44.88 12.19 -16.54
N ILE A 20 45.04 12.82 -17.71
CA ILE A 20 44.41 14.12 -18.03
C ILE A 20 43.00 13.94 -18.61
N ALA A 21 42.65 12.73 -19.08
CA ALA A 21 41.43 12.47 -19.84
C ALA A 21 40.21 12.02 -19.00
N THR A 22 40.27 12.11 -17.66
CA THR A 22 39.04 11.95 -16.86
C THR A 22 38.39 13.32 -16.71
N PRO A 23 37.24 13.59 -17.34
CA PRO A 23 36.42 14.69 -16.86
C PRO A 23 36.02 14.32 -15.44
N VAL A 24 36.58 15.01 -14.45
CA VAL A 24 35.92 15.11 -13.15
C VAL A 24 34.65 15.88 -13.46
N GLU A 25 33.57 15.17 -13.78
CA GLU A 25 32.24 15.75 -13.78
C GLU A 25 32.02 16.30 -12.37
N GLU A 26 32.18 17.61 -12.24
CA GLU A 26 31.85 18.33 -11.02
C GLU A 26 30.40 18.01 -10.71
N TYR A 27 30.16 17.34 -9.58
CA TYR A 27 28.82 17.05 -9.11
C TYR A 27 28.06 18.37 -8.98
N LYS A 28 27.12 18.62 -9.89
CA LYS A 28 26.20 19.74 -9.81
C LYS A 28 24.99 19.28 -9.01
N PRO A 29 24.87 19.60 -7.70
CA PRO A 29 23.64 19.31 -6.98
C PRO A 29 22.49 20.00 -7.72
N PHE A 30 21.43 19.24 -8.01
CA PHE A 30 20.23 19.76 -8.66
C PHE A 30 19.75 21.03 -7.91
N LEU A 31 19.84 22.17 -8.58
CA LEU A 31 19.65 23.51 -8.00
C LEU A 31 18.19 23.94 -7.91
N HIS A 32 17.30 22.98 -7.71
CA HIS A 32 15.92 23.25 -7.35
C HIS A 32 15.79 22.96 -5.85
N LYS A 33 15.84 24.00 -5.02
CA LYS A 33 15.27 23.88 -3.68
C LYS A 33 13.83 23.46 -3.89
N ALA A 34 13.48 22.23 -3.51
CA ALA A 34 12.11 21.76 -3.57
C ALA A 34 11.26 22.77 -2.79
N ASN A 35 10.50 23.60 -3.51
CA ASN A 35 9.50 24.46 -2.90
C ASN A 35 8.30 23.57 -2.64
N VAL A 36 8.31 22.90 -1.50
CA VAL A 36 7.15 22.15 -1.03
C VAL A 36 6.20 23.18 -0.46
N PRO A 37 4.99 23.37 -1.06
CA PRO A 37 4.00 24.26 -0.48
C PRO A 37 3.76 23.92 0.99
N GLU A 38 3.44 24.92 1.81
CA GLU A 38 2.99 24.65 3.17
C GLU A 38 1.78 23.72 3.12
N HIS A 39 1.99 22.49 3.57
CA HIS A 39 0.99 21.48 3.75
C HIS A 39 0.81 21.28 5.26
N PRO A 40 -0.36 20.84 5.72
CA PRO A 40 -0.55 20.45 7.11
C PRO A 40 0.58 19.51 7.50
N LYS A 41 1.31 19.81 8.58
CA LYS A 41 2.32 18.89 9.12
C LYS A 41 1.62 17.57 9.39
N LEU A 42 2.07 16.50 8.73
CA LEU A 42 1.61 15.16 9.02
C LEU A 42 1.86 14.91 10.52
N LEU A 43 0.80 14.60 11.26
CA LEU A 43 0.90 14.17 12.64
C LEU A 43 1.58 12.80 12.62
N THR A 44 2.90 12.72 12.81
CA THR A 44 3.65 11.44 12.72
C THR A 44 3.36 10.46 13.87
N SER A 45 2.43 10.80 14.75
CA SER A 45 2.05 9.99 15.91
C SER A 45 0.89 9.06 15.53
N GLY A 46 1.23 7.82 15.16
CA GLY A 46 0.30 6.70 15.20
C GLY A 46 0.24 6.06 16.59
N ILE A 47 -0.71 5.15 16.78
CA ILE A 47 -0.89 4.38 18.02
C ILE A 47 -0.33 2.99 17.79
N SER A 48 0.62 2.54 18.62
CA SER A 48 1.06 1.14 18.67
C SER A 48 0.45 0.46 19.88
N GLU A 49 -0.13 -0.73 19.67
CA GLU A 49 -0.65 -1.59 20.71
C GLU A 49 -0.24 -3.04 20.48
N VAL A 50 -0.08 -3.80 21.56
CA VAL A 50 0.13 -5.25 21.49
C VAL A 50 -1.19 -5.93 21.80
N GLN A 51 -1.70 -6.74 20.86
CA GLN A 51 -2.89 -7.54 21.12
C GLN A 51 -2.55 -8.69 22.06
N LEU A 52 -3.08 -8.65 23.27
CA LEU A 52 -2.74 -9.62 24.32
C LEU A 52 -3.18 -11.06 23.98
N PHE A 53 -4.20 -11.23 23.16
CA PHE A 53 -4.69 -12.56 22.77
C PHE A 53 -3.83 -13.21 21.69
N THR A 54 -3.46 -12.47 20.64
CA THR A 54 -2.68 -13.03 19.51
C THR A 54 -1.17 -12.81 19.65
N GLY A 55 -0.74 -11.90 20.53
CA GLY A 55 0.65 -11.48 20.68
C GLY A 55 1.17 -10.63 19.51
N GLU A 56 0.30 -10.17 18.62
CA GLU A 56 0.69 -9.34 17.48
C GLU A 56 0.86 -7.87 17.89
N GLU A 57 1.76 -7.18 17.19
CA GLU A 57 1.85 -5.74 17.24
C GLU A 57 0.92 -5.16 16.19
N ARG A 58 0.02 -4.26 16.61
CA ARG A 58 -0.81 -3.46 15.73
C ARG A 58 -0.37 -2.00 15.83
N PHE A 59 -0.13 -1.39 14.69
CA PHE A 59 0.12 0.06 14.60
C PHE A 59 -0.94 0.70 13.72
N THR A 60 -1.61 1.73 14.23
CA THR A 60 -2.69 2.43 13.53
C THR A 60 -2.35 3.91 13.37
N TYR A 61 -2.49 4.40 12.14
CA TYR A 61 -2.30 5.80 11.78
C TYR A 61 -3.59 6.35 11.15
N PRO A 62 -4.36 7.18 11.86
CA PRO A 62 -5.55 7.80 11.30
C PRO A 62 -5.16 8.89 10.28
N ILE A 63 -5.77 8.84 9.10
CA ILE A 63 -5.56 9.84 8.05
C ILE A 63 -6.63 10.91 8.22
N ALA A 64 -6.23 12.06 8.78
CA ALA A 64 -7.09 13.22 8.89
C ALA A 64 -7.34 13.81 7.50
N LEU A 65 -8.60 13.83 7.08
CA LEU A 65 -9.05 14.44 5.84
C LEU A 65 -9.96 15.64 6.15
N PRO A 66 -9.92 16.70 5.33
CA PRO A 66 -10.90 17.77 5.47
C PRO A 66 -12.30 17.25 5.13
N PRO A 67 -13.35 17.76 5.80
CA PRO A 67 -14.72 17.46 5.42
C PRO A 67 -14.99 17.95 4.00
N GLY A 68 -15.58 17.07 3.19
CA GLY A 68 -16.06 17.40 1.85
C GLY A 68 -17.45 18.07 1.88
N THR A 69 -18.13 18.01 0.74
CA THR A 69 -19.50 18.54 0.59
C THR A 69 -20.42 17.96 1.65
N ASN A 70 -21.24 18.83 2.26
CA ASN A 70 -22.17 18.47 3.34
C ASN A 70 -21.52 17.85 4.59
N GLY A 71 -20.22 18.08 4.82
CA GLY A 71 -19.52 17.51 5.98
C GLY A 71 -19.18 16.03 5.83
N LEU A 72 -19.38 15.45 4.64
CA LEU A 72 -19.03 14.05 4.37
C LEU A 72 -17.53 13.91 4.19
N GLN A 73 -16.93 12.98 4.90
CA GLN A 73 -15.54 12.58 4.75
C GLN A 73 -15.43 11.06 4.87
N PRO A 74 -14.55 10.43 4.08
CA PRO A 74 -14.26 9.02 4.29
C PRO A 74 -13.46 8.86 5.57
N ARG A 75 -13.70 7.76 6.28
CA ARG A 75 -12.83 7.33 7.37
C ARG A 75 -11.68 6.54 6.77
N LEU A 76 -10.47 7.07 6.85
CA LEU A 76 -9.26 6.40 6.38
C LEU A 76 -8.26 6.26 7.53
N GLU A 77 -7.75 5.05 7.70
CA GLU A 77 -6.64 4.72 8.57
C GLU A 77 -5.69 3.77 7.85
N LEU A 78 -4.41 3.94 8.14
CA LEU A 78 -3.36 3.02 7.73
C LEU A 78 -3.06 2.12 8.94
N THR A 79 -3.22 0.81 8.77
CA THR A 79 -3.04 -0.15 9.85
C THR A 79 -1.95 -1.15 9.47
N TYR A 80 -1.01 -1.38 10.39
CA TYR A 80 0.00 -2.42 10.31
C TYR A 80 -0.32 -3.52 11.32
N GLU A 81 -0.18 -4.77 10.91
CA GLU A 81 -0.36 -5.94 11.77
C GLU A 81 0.82 -6.90 11.56
N SER A 82 1.58 -7.19 12.62
CA SER A 82 2.83 -7.94 12.49
C SER A 82 2.63 -9.41 12.06
N HIS A 83 1.51 -10.04 12.41
CA HIS A 83 1.20 -11.42 11.97
C HIS A 83 0.85 -11.50 10.48
N LYS A 84 0.34 -10.40 9.90
CA LYS A 84 0.01 -10.28 8.47
C LYS A 84 1.23 -10.18 7.56
N THR A 85 2.44 -10.18 8.13
CA THR A 85 3.68 -10.13 7.35
C THR A 85 3.96 -11.39 6.52
N LYS A 86 3.26 -12.49 6.77
CA LYS A 86 3.35 -13.72 5.98
C LYS A 86 2.20 -13.90 4.98
N ASP A 87 1.18 -13.04 5.07
CA ASP A 87 0.03 -13.06 4.17
C ASP A 87 0.43 -12.45 2.81
N ARG A 88 -0.48 -12.55 1.84
CA ARG A 88 -0.28 -11.91 0.53
C ARG A 88 -0.10 -10.39 0.73
N PRO A 89 0.93 -9.76 0.14
CA PRO A 89 1.13 -8.33 0.25
C PRO A 89 -0.05 -7.54 -0.32
N THR A 90 -0.40 -6.44 0.34
CA THR A 90 -1.35 -5.45 -0.19
C THR A 90 -0.61 -4.49 -1.13
N ILE A 91 -1.34 -3.55 -1.73
CA ILE A 91 -0.74 -2.46 -2.53
C ILE A 91 0.18 -1.54 -1.71
N LEU A 92 0.05 -1.55 -0.38
CA LEU A 92 0.85 -0.76 0.54
C LEU A 92 2.06 -1.52 1.11
N GLY A 93 2.20 -2.79 0.73
CA GLY A 93 3.25 -3.67 1.22
C GLY A 93 2.76 -4.64 2.29
N THR A 94 3.69 -5.49 2.71
CA THR A 94 3.41 -6.62 3.59
C THR A 94 3.08 -6.17 5.01
N GLY A 95 1.98 -6.66 5.56
CA GLY A 95 1.50 -6.30 6.90
C GLY A 95 0.75 -4.97 6.98
N TRP A 96 0.78 -4.14 5.94
CA TRP A 96 0.08 -2.85 5.88
C TRP A 96 -1.26 -2.98 5.14
N LYS A 97 -2.29 -2.29 5.63
CA LYS A 97 -3.59 -2.15 4.97
C LYS A 97 -4.13 -0.73 5.13
N LEU A 98 -4.89 -0.27 4.14
CA LEU A 98 -5.73 0.93 4.26
C LEU A 98 -7.11 0.50 4.79
N THR A 99 -7.92 1.43 5.28
CA THR A 99 -9.35 1.17 5.43
C THR A 99 -9.94 0.71 4.10
N GLU A 100 -10.61 -0.43 4.14
CA GLU A 100 -11.21 -1.08 2.98
C GLU A 100 -12.72 -1.18 3.15
N ASN A 101 -13.43 -0.98 2.04
CA ASN A 101 -14.88 -1.11 1.94
C ASN A 101 -15.19 -1.90 0.66
N TYR A 102 -15.56 -3.17 0.77
CA TYR A 102 -15.88 -4.03 -0.36
C TYR A 102 -16.73 -5.23 0.05
N VAL A 103 -17.35 -5.87 -0.93
CA VAL A 103 -17.93 -7.20 -0.78
C VAL A 103 -17.03 -8.18 -1.54
N GLN A 104 -16.68 -9.30 -0.91
CA GLN A 104 -15.91 -10.37 -1.54
C GLN A 104 -16.64 -11.70 -1.45
N LEU A 105 -16.30 -12.62 -2.35
CA LEU A 105 -16.72 -14.01 -2.28
C LEU A 105 -15.65 -14.82 -1.53
N ASN A 106 -16.02 -15.42 -0.41
CA ASN A 106 -15.21 -16.42 0.26
C ASN A 106 -15.57 -17.80 -0.30
N ILE A 107 -14.65 -18.35 -1.09
CA ILE A 107 -14.82 -19.65 -1.76
C ILE A 107 -14.46 -20.86 -0.88
N ASN A 108 -14.26 -20.66 0.43
CA ASN A 108 -13.87 -21.69 1.39
C ASN A 108 -12.70 -22.61 0.95
N SER A 109 -11.75 -22.07 0.19
CA SER A 109 -10.64 -22.81 -0.42
C SER A 109 -11.04 -23.91 -1.43
N THR A 110 -12.28 -23.93 -1.92
CA THR A 110 -12.79 -24.90 -2.89
C THR A 110 -13.07 -24.27 -4.25
N LEU A 111 -12.11 -24.36 -5.17
CA LEU A 111 -12.19 -23.71 -6.50
C LEU A 111 -13.37 -24.15 -7.38
N ASN A 112 -13.84 -25.40 -7.24
CA ASN A 112 -14.85 -26.00 -8.12
C ASN A 112 -16.16 -26.32 -7.40
N ASN A 113 -16.29 -25.92 -6.13
CA ASN A 113 -17.48 -26.14 -5.34
C ASN A 113 -17.94 -24.80 -4.79
N ALA A 114 -19.10 -24.34 -5.26
CA ALA A 114 -19.71 -23.09 -4.81
C ALA A 114 -20.85 -23.33 -3.80
N THR A 115 -21.04 -24.56 -3.32
CA THR A 115 -22.17 -24.89 -2.43
C THR A 115 -22.01 -24.34 -1.02
N ASP A 116 -20.78 -24.03 -0.63
CA ASP A 116 -20.39 -23.49 0.67
C ASP A 116 -19.76 -22.09 0.56
N ASP A 117 -19.91 -21.43 -0.59
CA ASP A 117 -19.43 -20.07 -0.79
C ASP A 117 -20.27 -19.08 0.03
N ILE A 118 -19.59 -18.12 0.66
CA ILE A 118 -20.22 -17.07 1.47
C ILE A 118 -19.76 -15.71 0.95
N TYR A 119 -20.69 -14.76 0.83
CA TYR A 119 -20.33 -13.37 0.59
C TYR A 119 -19.93 -12.71 1.91
N GLU A 120 -18.84 -11.97 1.91
CA GLU A 120 -18.35 -11.23 3.07
C GLU A 120 -18.34 -9.73 2.74
N LEU A 121 -19.00 -8.93 3.57
CA LEU A 121 -18.87 -7.47 3.56
C LEU A 121 -17.70 -7.09 4.46
N VAL A 122 -16.68 -6.45 3.89
CA VAL A 122 -15.72 -5.67 4.67
C VAL A 122 -16.19 -4.24 4.62
N PHE A 123 -16.63 -3.72 5.76
CA PHE A 123 -17.03 -2.33 5.90
C PHE A 123 -16.27 -1.72 7.06
N ASP A 124 -15.48 -0.69 6.74
CA ASP A 124 -14.85 0.17 7.72
C ASP A 124 -13.86 -0.60 8.62
N GLY A 125 -13.20 -1.59 8.00
CA GLY A 125 -12.24 -2.51 8.63
C GLY A 125 -12.87 -3.71 9.36
N VAL A 126 -14.20 -3.78 9.44
CA VAL A 126 -14.93 -4.88 10.08
C VAL A 126 -15.48 -5.82 9.01
N LYS A 127 -15.34 -7.13 9.23
CA LYS A 127 -15.86 -8.17 8.35
C LYS A 127 -17.20 -8.70 8.85
N TYR A 128 -18.16 -8.85 7.95
CA TYR A 128 -19.47 -9.41 8.19
C TYR A 128 -19.77 -10.49 7.16
N ASP A 129 -20.11 -11.68 7.63
CA ASP A 129 -20.60 -12.75 6.76
C ASP A 129 -22.05 -12.43 6.36
N LEU A 130 -22.39 -12.63 5.09
CA LEU A 130 -23.68 -12.25 4.53
C LEU A 130 -24.55 -13.47 4.23
N LEU A 131 -25.83 -13.36 4.58
CA LEU A 131 -26.86 -14.35 4.34
C LEU A 131 -27.91 -13.77 3.38
N TYR A 132 -28.11 -14.44 2.26
CA TYR A 132 -29.15 -14.04 1.30
C TYR A 132 -30.53 -14.51 1.76
N ILE A 133 -31.46 -13.56 1.94
CA ILE A 133 -32.83 -13.84 2.35
C ILE A 133 -33.74 -13.75 1.13
N LYS A 134 -34.09 -14.92 0.57
CA LYS A 134 -34.87 -15.01 -0.68
C LYS A 134 -36.23 -14.32 -0.62
N SER A 135 -36.90 -14.33 0.54
CA SER A 135 -38.20 -13.67 0.71
C SER A 135 -38.14 -12.14 0.68
N GLU A 136 -36.96 -11.58 0.89
CA GLU A 136 -36.72 -10.12 0.94
C GLU A 136 -35.85 -9.63 -0.22
N GLU A 137 -35.36 -10.55 -1.07
CA GLU A 137 -34.47 -10.28 -2.21
C GLU A 137 -33.22 -9.46 -1.83
N ARG A 138 -32.70 -9.65 -0.61
CA ARG A 138 -31.57 -8.89 -0.06
C ARG A 138 -30.68 -9.72 0.84
N PHE A 139 -29.51 -9.17 1.18
CA PHE A 139 -28.56 -9.76 2.12
C PHE A 139 -28.71 -9.14 3.51
N HIS A 140 -28.52 -9.99 4.51
CA HIS A 140 -28.38 -9.62 5.91
C HIS A 140 -27.00 -10.02 6.40
N THR A 141 -26.50 -9.37 7.45
CA THR A 141 -25.30 -9.83 8.14
C THR A 141 -25.66 -11.00 9.07
N GLU A 142 -24.81 -12.02 9.18
CA GLU A 142 -25.07 -13.19 10.04
C GLU A 142 -25.36 -12.76 11.49
N GLN A 143 -24.51 -11.86 12.01
CA GLN A 143 -24.86 -11.07 13.19
C GLN A 143 -25.62 -9.83 12.73
N GLU A 144 -26.93 -9.79 12.98
CA GLU A 144 -27.81 -8.77 12.41
C GLU A 144 -27.36 -7.34 12.72
N THR A 145 -27.27 -6.54 11.65
CA THR A 145 -27.04 -5.10 11.65
C THR A 145 -28.06 -4.45 10.73
N PHE A 146 -28.37 -3.16 10.94
CA PHE A 146 -29.41 -2.46 10.16
C PHE A 146 -28.96 -2.03 8.75
N PHE A 147 -28.06 -2.78 8.11
CA PHE A 147 -27.63 -2.49 6.74
C PHE A 147 -28.69 -2.90 5.72
N TYR A 148 -28.79 -2.13 4.64
CA TYR A 148 -29.61 -2.48 3.48
C TYR A 148 -28.67 -2.89 2.34
N ILE A 149 -28.56 -4.20 2.10
CA ILE A 149 -27.57 -4.77 1.17
C ILE A 149 -28.31 -5.52 0.07
N VAL A 150 -28.18 -5.06 -1.18
CA VAL A 150 -28.84 -5.65 -2.35
C VAL A 150 -27.82 -5.94 -3.44
N ASN A 151 -28.06 -7.00 -4.21
CA ASN A 151 -27.28 -7.29 -5.41
C ASN A 151 -28.02 -6.74 -6.63
N GLU A 152 -27.52 -5.61 -7.15
CA GLU A 152 -28.06 -4.97 -8.33
C GLU A 152 -27.35 -5.50 -9.58
N THR A 153 -28.11 -6.13 -10.48
CA THR A 153 -27.55 -6.56 -11.77
C THR A 153 -27.47 -5.39 -12.76
N GLY A 154 -26.36 -5.27 -13.47
CA GLY A 154 -26.18 -4.22 -14.49
C GLY A 154 -25.77 -2.84 -13.96
N ALA A 155 -25.38 -2.73 -12.69
CA ALA A 155 -24.75 -1.52 -12.18
C ALA A 155 -23.40 -1.26 -12.90
N PRO A 156 -23.01 0.01 -13.14
CA PRO A 156 -21.65 0.31 -13.60
C PRO A 156 -20.67 -0.17 -12.52
N ASN A 157 -19.79 -1.12 -12.87
CA ASN A 157 -18.69 -1.50 -11.99
C ASN A 157 -17.87 -0.23 -11.71
N GLY A 158 -17.70 0.14 -10.43
CA GLY A 158 -16.84 1.26 -10.05
C GLY A 158 -15.43 1.06 -10.58
N HIS A 159 -14.94 2.02 -11.36
CA HIS A 159 -13.57 2.06 -11.87
C HIS A 159 -12.60 2.62 -10.83
#